data_AF-A0A3D1BUX0-F1
#
_entry.id   AF-A0A3D1BUX0-F1
#
_cell.length_a   1.000
_cell.length_b   1.000
_cell.length_c   1.000
_cell.angle_alpha   90.00
_cell.angle_beta   90.00
_cell.angle_gamma   90.00
#
_symmetry.space_group_name_H-M   'P 1'
#
loop_
_entity.id
_entity.type
_entity.pdbx_description
1 polymer ?
#
loop_
_entity_poly.entity_id
_entity_poly.type
_entity_poly.pdbx_seq_one_letter_code
_entity_poly.pdbx_strand_id
1 'polypeptide(L)'
;YKNDDYKPYLYKTDNYGETWNKIVTGIDNEHFTRVVRADPLRKGLLFCGTESGMYISFNDGDTWSPFQLNLPVVPVTDLAIKGNDLVVATQGRSFWIFDYLHLLRNMDKNMLSDNFILFGPEDTYRIDGRPGGGLFTGQNPLPGAVTCFYLKDEPGEDDIIKLEFIDRNGNVIRSFNSNTKDLEIASHTAFEKMEVKKGINIVSWNLSYPGALRVPGMILWGGNLNGPTAVPGKYKVRLTVKGESMELEFEVLQNPNSSASAADIQEQFDFIIAIRDKLTETHQAISDIRELRNDIVDVESKLNKDDHSNIIETSGKIKDDLTNIEKALYQTKNRSRQDPLNYPIKLGNKLAALNGVIATGDWKPTHQSYEVRDELVSAIDKQLERFYEIRENKIPELNRMLLEAEVEYIKLD
;
A
#
# COMPACT_ATOMS: atom_id res chain seq x y z
N TYR A 1 -47.09 -8.22 14.34
CA TYR A 1 -47.72 -7.74 13.11
C TYR A 1 -49.00 -8.49 12.74
N LYS A 2 -49.05 -9.84 12.75
CA LYS A 2 -50.27 -10.59 12.34
C LYS A 2 -51.52 -10.33 13.21
N ASN A 3 -51.32 -9.82 14.42
CA ASN A 3 -52.38 -9.44 15.37
C ASN A 3 -52.32 -7.93 15.71
N ASP A 4 -51.79 -7.10 14.81
CA ASP A 4 -51.60 -5.65 15.01
C ASP A 4 -50.71 -5.24 16.21
N ASP A 5 -49.92 -6.18 16.75
CA ASP A 5 -48.88 -5.88 17.74
C ASP A 5 -47.50 -5.71 17.07
N TYR A 6 -46.96 -4.50 17.12
CA TYR A 6 -45.65 -4.12 16.57
C TYR A 6 -44.57 -3.97 17.64
N LYS A 7 -44.87 -4.32 18.90
CA LYS A 7 -43.92 -4.19 19.99
C LYS A 7 -42.74 -5.14 19.83
N PRO A 8 -41.53 -4.71 20.24
CA PRO A 8 -40.39 -5.61 20.36
C PRO A 8 -40.58 -6.59 21.51
N TYR A 9 -40.12 -7.83 21.30
CA TYR A 9 -40.13 -8.89 22.28
C TYR A 9 -38.83 -9.69 22.19
N LEU A 10 -37.93 -9.41 23.13
CA LEU A 10 -36.75 -10.20 23.43
C LEU A 10 -36.77 -10.54 24.90
N TYR A 11 -36.39 -11.78 25.21
CA TYR A 11 -36.33 -12.27 26.57
C TYR A 11 -35.00 -12.97 26.81
N LYS A 12 -34.47 -12.82 28.03
CA LYS A 12 -33.24 -13.46 28.49
C LYS A 12 -33.52 -14.32 29.71
N THR A 13 -32.85 -15.46 29.79
CA THR A 13 -32.81 -16.33 30.97
C THR A 13 -31.35 -16.62 31.31
N ASP A 14 -31.04 -16.58 32.60
CA ASP A 14 -29.73 -16.97 33.15
C ASP A 14 -29.83 -18.24 34.02
N ASN A 15 -31.01 -18.86 34.06
CA ASN A 15 -31.34 -20.01 34.92
C ASN A 15 -32.05 -21.12 34.13
N TYR A 16 -31.49 -21.48 32.97
CA TYR A 16 -31.96 -22.61 32.15
C TYR A 16 -33.46 -22.57 31.80
N GLY A 17 -34.04 -21.37 31.72
CA GLY A 17 -35.44 -21.16 31.32
C GLY A 17 -36.45 -21.10 32.46
N GLU A 18 -36.03 -21.18 33.73
CA GLU A 18 -36.95 -21.05 34.88
C GLU A 18 -37.59 -19.66 34.94
N THR A 19 -36.83 -18.60 34.66
CA THR A 19 -37.34 -17.23 34.59
C THR A 19 -36.84 -16.50 33.35
N TRP A 20 -37.69 -15.63 32.81
CA TRP A 20 -37.42 -14.86 31.60
C TRP A 20 -37.65 -13.36 31.85
N ASN A 21 -36.63 -12.56 31.60
CA ASN A 21 -36.68 -11.11 31.74
C ASN A 21 -36.78 -10.48 30.35
N LYS A 22 -37.70 -9.52 30.18
CA LYS A 22 -37.84 -8.78 28.92
C LYS A 22 -36.68 -7.78 28.77
N ILE A 23 -35.97 -7.83 27.65
CA ILE A 23 -34.73 -7.08 27.39
C ILE A 23 -34.85 -6.21 26.12
N VAL A 24 -35.77 -5.25 26.12
CA VAL A 24 -36.10 -4.41 24.93
C VAL A 24 -35.84 -2.92 25.14
N THR A 25 -35.23 -2.53 26.26
CA THR A 25 -34.95 -1.13 26.58
C THR A 25 -34.07 -0.50 25.49
N GLY A 26 -34.53 0.58 24.87
CA GLY A 26 -33.82 1.28 23.78
C GLY A 26 -34.19 0.81 22.37
N ILE A 27 -34.98 -0.26 22.22
CA ILE A 27 -35.60 -0.64 20.93
C ILE A 27 -36.90 0.15 20.78
N ASP A 28 -37.14 0.70 19.58
CA ASP A 28 -38.38 1.42 19.28
C ASP A 28 -39.61 0.50 19.43
N ASN A 29 -40.72 1.04 19.92
CA ASN A 29 -41.94 0.27 20.19
C ASN A 29 -42.65 -0.22 18.91
N GLU A 30 -42.31 0.29 17.73
CA GLU A 30 -42.84 -0.20 16.45
C GLU A 30 -41.86 -1.12 15.72
N HIS A 31 -40.65 -1.31 16.25
CA HIS A 31 -39.62 -2.14 15.67
C HIS A 31 -39.66 -3.56 16.22
N PHE A 32 -40.74 -4.31 15.92
CA PHE A 32 -40.82 -5.69 16.38
C PHE A 32 -39.61 -6.52 15.93
N THR A 33 -39.10 -7.32 16.87
CA THR A 33 -37.86 -8.06 16.73
C THR A 33 -38.05 -9.34 15.91
N ARG A 34 -37.05 -9.71 15.12
CA ARG A 34 -37.06 -10.91 14.27
C ARG A 34 -35.96 -11.90 14.63
N VAL A 35 -34.78 -11.38 14.95
CA VAL A 35 -33.60 -12.20 15.22
C VAL A 35 -32.75 -11.53 16.29
N VAL A 36 -32.12 -12.35 17.13
CA VAL A 36 -31.05 -11.96 18.04
C VAL A 36 -29.88 -12.92 17.89
N ARG A 37 -28.66 -12.38 17.94
CA ARG A 37 -27.41 -13.15 17.94
C ARG A 37 -26.46 -12.59 18.98
N ALA A 38 -25.86 -13.47 19.75
CA ALA A 38 -24.76 -13.13 20.64
C ALA A 38 -23.44 -13.26 19.89
N ASP A 39 -22.49 -12.36 20.16
CA ASP A 39 -21.12 -12.52 19.70
C ASP A 39 -20.45 -13.71 20.40
N PRO A 40 -19.78 -14.61 19.65
CA PRO A 40 -19.15 -15.79 20.25
C PRO A 40 -17.86 -15.48 21.01
N LEU A 41 -17.23 -14.31 20.79
CA LEU A 41 -15.94 -13.95 21.38
C LEU A 41 -16.07 -12.90 22.50
N ARG A 42 -17.11 -12.06 22.48
CA ARG A 42 -17.37 -11.03 23.49
C ARG A 42 -18.70 -11.27 24.21
N LYS A 43 -18.63 -11.68 25.48
CA LYS A 43 -19.80 -11.76 26.36
C LYS A 43 -20.48 -10.39 26.46
N GLY A 44 -21.82 -10.40 26.38
CA GLY A 44 -22.65 -9.20 26.48
C GLY A 44 -22.76 -8.37 25.20
N LEU A 45 -22.00 -8.69 24.14
CA LEU A 45 -22.18 -8.08 22.82
C LEU A 45 -23.27 -8.84 22.06
N LEU A 46 -24.41 -8.19 21.84
CA LEU A 46 -25.56 -8.76 21.15
C LEU A 46 -25.98 -7.90 19.96
N PHE A 47 -26.48 -8.56 18.91
CA PHE A 47 -27.05 -7.93 17.72
C PHE A 47 -28.51 -8.35 17.58
N CYS A 48 -29.38 -7.39 17.26
CA CYS A 48 -30.79 -7.65 17.01
C CYS A 48 -31.20 -7.09 15.64
N GLY A 49 -31.88 -7.93 14.85
CA GLY A 49 -32.58 -7.52 13.64
C GLY A 49 -34.08 -7.36 13.91
N THR A 50 -34.66 -6.29 13.39
CA THR A 50 -36.08 -5.94 13.52
C THR A 50 -36.73 -5.76 12.15
N GLU A 51 -38.01 -5.39 12.11
CA GLU A 51 -38.69 -5.01 10.86
C GLU A 51 -38.12 -3.75 10.20
N SER A 52 -37.45 -2.89 10.96
CA SER A 52 -37.03 -1.56 10.50
C SER A 52 -35.52 -1.34 10.59
N GLY A 53 -34.74 -2.38 10.86
CA GLY A 53 -33.28 -2.28 10.89
C GLY A 53 -32.61 -3.06 11.99
N MET A 54 -31.47 -2.55 12.46
CA MET A 54 -30.61 -3.25 13.43
C MET A 54 -30.38 -2.47 14.72
N TYR A 55 -30.17 -3.23 15.80
CA TYR A 55 -29.78 -2.74 17.11
C TYR A 55 -28.58 -3.53 17.64
N ILE A 56 -27.79 -2.88 18.50
CA ILE A 56 -26.64 -3.47 19.18
C ILE A 56 -26.75 -3.25 20.69
N SER A 57 -26.30 -4.22 21.47
CA SER A 57 -26.15 -4.12 22.92
C SER A 57 -24.73 -4.52 23.32
N PHE A 58 -24.14 -3.80 24.27
CA PHE A 58 -22.84 -4.11 24.87
C PHE A 58 -22.94 -4.60 26.32
N ASN A 59 -24.16 -4.78 26.81
CA ASN A 59 -24.49 -5.13 28.20
C ASN A 59 -25.57 -6.21 28.26
N ASP A 60 -25.42 -7.24 27.43
CA ASP A 60 -26.21 -8.47 27.53
C ASP A 60 -27.73 -8.26 27.36
N GLY A 61 -28.11 -7.22 26.60
CA GLY A 61 -29.49 -6.88 26.29
C GLY A 61 -30.15 -5.91 27.26
N ASP A 62 -29.47 -5.49 28.33
CA ASP A 62 -30.02 -4.53 29.29
C ASP A 62 -30.44 -3.21 28.61
N THR A 63 -29.61 -2.74 27.68
CA THR A 63 -29.91 -1.59 26.81
C THR A 63 -29.45 -1.83 25.38
N TRP A 64 -30.27 -1.37 24.43
CA TRP A 64 -30.00 -1.43 23.00
C TRP A 64 -29.81 -0.03 22.41
N SER A 65 -28.97 0.08 21.39
CA SER A 65 -28.77 1.29 20.59
C SER A 65 -28.99 0.98 19.12
N PRO A 66 -29.55 1.91 18.31
CA PRO A 66 -29.66 1.74 16.87
C PRO A 66 -28.28 1.46 16.25
N PHE A 67 -28.21 0.48 15.37
CA PHE A 67 -26.98 0.06 14.68
C PHE A 67 -27.21 -0.01 13.17
N GLN A 68 -27.70 1.10 12.61
CA GLN A 68 -28.14 1.16 11.22
C GLN A 68 -27.00 1.44 10.23
N LEU A 69 -26.05 2.31 10.58
CA LEU A 69 -24.96 2.76 9.70
C LEU A 69 -25.48 3.14 8.30
N ASN A 70 -25.00 2.48 7.24
CA ASN A 70 -25.45 2.65 5.86
C ASN A 70 -26.47 1.58 5.39
N LEU A 71 -26.92 0.70 6.28
CA LEU A 71 -27.97 -0.27 5.99
C LEU A 71 -29.29 0.49 5.69
N PRO A 72 -30.05 0.14 4.64
CA PRO A 72 -31.37 0.69 4.41
C PRO A 72 -32.34 0.31 5.53
N VAL A 73 -33.37 1.12 5.75
CA VAL A 73 -34.49 0.74 6.64
C VAL A 73 -35.26 -0.39 5.98
N VAL A 74 -34.97 -1.63 6.37
CA VAL A 74 -35.59 -2.85 5.86
C VAL A 74 -35.68 -3.94 6.93
N PRO A 75 -36.57 -4.94 6.77
CA PRO A 75 -36.63 -6.06 7.68
C PRO A 75 -35.33 -6.87 7.66
N VAL A 76 -34.79 -7.14 8.84
CA VAL A 76 -33.63 -8.01 9.05
C VAL A 76 -34.15 -9.36 9.56
N THR A 77 -34.05 -10.39 8.73
CA THR A 77 -34.68 -11.69 8.98
C THR A 77 -33.73 -12.69 9.64
N ASP A 78 -32.43 -12.56 9.41
CA ASP A 78 -31.42 -13.40 10.05
C ASP A 78 -30.07 -12.69 10.16
N LEU A 79 -29.23 -13.18 11.06
CA LEU A 79 -27.87 -12.70 11.34
C LEU A 79 -26.95 -13.91 11.51
N ALA A 80 -25.75 -13.84 10.93
CA ALA A 80 -24.70 -14.83 11.12
C ALA A 80 -23.35 -14.17 11.37
N ILE A 81 -22.55 -14.76 12.25
CA ILE A 81 -21.19 -14.29 12.54
C ILE A 81 -20.21 -15.31 11.95
N LYS A 82 -19.27 -14.83 11.13
CA LYS A 82 -18.20 -15.65 10.58
C LYS A 82 -16.88 -14.90 10.75
N GLY A 83 -16.00 -15.41 11.63
CA GLY A 83 -14.76 -14.70 11.96
C GLY A 83 -15.06 -13.31 12.52
N ASN A 84 -14.60 -12.28 11.82
CA ASN A 84 -14.83 -10.88 12.14
C ASN A 84 -15.84 -10.20 11.21
N ASP A 85 -16.73 -10.97 10.61
CA ASP A 85 -17.81 -10.43 9.77
C ASP A 85 -19.17 -10.74 10.40
N LEU A 86 -20.04 -9.73 10.44
CA LEU A 86 -21.46 -9.89 10.74
C LEU A 86 -22.26 -9.83 9.43
N VAL A 87 -22.80 -10.97 9.04
CA VAL A 87 -23.65 -11.14 7.86
C VAL A 87 -25.09 -10.88 8.24
N VAL A 88 -25.74 -9.97 7.51
CA VAL A 88 -27.09 -9.49 7.74
C VAL A 88 -27.98 -9.87 6.58
N ALA A 89 -28.96 -10.75 6.82
CA ALA A 89 -29.95 -11.12 5.83
C ALA A 89 -31.13 -10.15 5.89
N THR A 90 -31.40 -9.48 4.76
CA THR A 90 -32.50 -8.51 4.66
C THR A 90 -33.64 -9.02 3.79
N GLN A 91 -34.85 -8.54 4.04
CA GLN A 91 -35.98 -8.74 3.14
C GLN A 91 -35.96 -7.68 2.02
N GLY A 92 -35.56 -8.10 0.82
CA GLY A 92 -35.63 -7.29 -0.39
C GLY A 92 -34.42 -6.40 -0.69
N ARG A 93 -33.32 -6.49 0.08
CA ARG A 93 -32.06 -5.74 -0.17
C ARG A 93 -30.80 -6.61 -0.02
N SER A 94 -30.90 -7.89 -0.36
CA SER A 94 -29.78 -8.86 -0.37
C SER A 94 -29.11 -9.05 1.00
N PHE A 95 -27.88 -9.57 1.01
CA PHE A 95 -27.03 -9.64 2.19
C PHE A 95 -26.20 -8.38 2.35
N TRP A 96 -26.02 -7.96 3.59
CA TRP A 96 -25.08 -6.92 4.00
C TRP A 96 -24.03 -7.53 4.91
N ILE A 97 -22.82 -7.02 4.84
CA ILE A 97 -21.72 -7.47 5.68
C ILE A 97 -21.20 -6.25 6.44
N PHE A 98 -21.18 -6.33 7.76
CA PHE A 98 -20.37 -5.45 8.58
C PHE A 98 -19.02 -6.13 8.78
N ASP A 99 -18.03 -5.63 8.05
CA ASP A 99 -16.65 -6.07 8.16
C ASP A 99 -16.03 -5.54 9.47
N TYR A 100 -14.95 -6.19 9.92
CA TYR A 100 -14.14 -5.72 11.07
C TYR A 100 -14.90 -5.69 12.40
N LEU A 101 -15.69 -6.73 12.67
CA LEU A 101 -16.42 -6.94 13.93
C LEU A 101 -15.50 -6.89 15.16
N HIS A 102 -14.20 -7.18 15.00
CA HIS A 102 -13.20 -7.00 16.06
C HIS A 102 -13.16 -5.56 16.61
N LEU A 103 -13.50 -4.55 15.81
CA LEU A 103 -13.59 -3.15 16.27
C LEU A 103 -14.64 -3.03 17.37
N LEU A 104 -15.82 -3.63 17.14
CA LEU A 104 -16.90 -3.64 18.11
C LEU A 104 -16.57 -4.57 19.29
N ARG A 105 -15.82 -5.65 19.09
CA ARG A 105 -15.38 -6.53 20.20
C ARG A 105 -14.39 -5.82 21.12
N ASN A 106 -13.51 -5.01 20.56
CA ASN A 106 -12.47 -4.31 21.33
C ASN A 106 -12.94 -2.96 21.88
N MET A 107 -14.11 -2.44 21.49
CA MET A 107 -14.59 -1.13 21.96
C MET A 107 -15.16 -1.18 23.38
N ASP A 108 -14.56 -0.44 24.32
CA ASP A 108 -15.14 -0.13 25.64
C ASP A 108 -15.62 1.33 25.69
N LYS A 109 -16.60 1.64 26.55
CA LYS A 109 -17.04 3.02 26.82
C LYS A 109 -15.89 3.92 27.29
N ASN A 110 -14.91 3.37 28.00
CA ASN A 110 -13.75 4.14 28.48
C ASN A 110 -12.73 4.41 27.38
N MET A 111 -12.66 3.56 26.37
CA MET A 111 -11.70 3.69 25.26
C MET A 111 -11.93 4.93 24.41
N LEU A 112 -13.19 5.36 24.22
CA LEU A 112 -13.50 6.59 23.48
C LEU A 112 -13.11 7.89 24.23
N SER A 113 -12.58 7.79 25.44
CA SER A 113 -12.00 8.94 26.15
C SER A 113 -10.58 9.27 25.71
N ASP A 114 -9.86 8.28 25.15
CA ASP A 114 -8.50 8.41 24.63
C ASP A 114 -8.46 9.34 23.41
N ASN A 115 -7.34 10.05 23.22
CA ASN A 115 -7.18 10.98 22.09
C ASN A 115 -7.18 10.25 20.75
N PHE A 116 -6.59 9.06 20.71
CA PHE A 116 -6.60 8.17 19.56
C PHE A 116 -6.49 6.71 20.01
N ILE A 117 -6.92 5.80 19.14
CA ILE A 117 -6.87 4.35 19.38
C ILE A 117 -6.44 3.67 18.11
N LEU A 118 -5.50 2.73 18.20
CA LEU A 118 -5.12 1.86 17.10
C LEU A 118 -5.83 0.50 17.25
N PHE A 119 -6.59 0.13 16.22
CA PHE A 119 -7.08 -1.22 16.03
C PHE A 119 -6.21 -1.87 14.96
N GLY A 120 -5.25 -2.67 15.40
CA GLY A 120 -4.29 -3.33 14.53
C GLY A 120 -5.00 -4.20 13.49
N PRO A 121 -4.34 -4.47 12.34
CA PRO A 121 -4.87 -5.41 11.38
C PRO A 121 -4.94 -6.79 12.01
N GLU A 122 -5.92 -7.57 11.56
CA GLU A 122 -5.95 -9.00 11.86
C GLU A 122 -4.85 -9.73 11.10
N ASP A 123 -4.56 -10.95 11.54
CA ASP A 123 -3.74 -11.87 10.77
C ASP A 123 -4.35 -12.03 9.37
N THR A 124 -3.55 -11.74 8.35
CA THR A 124 -4.02 -11.59 6.98
C THR A 124 -3.31 -12.55 6.07
N TYR A 125 -4.05 -13.18 5.16
CA TYR A 125 -3.48 -14.10 4.19
C TYR A 125 -2.84 -13.33 3.03
N ARG A 126 -1.69 -13.82 2.57
CA ARG A 126 -1.00 -13.36 1.35
C ARG A 126 -1.78 -13.77 0.08
N ILE A 127 -2.98 -13.23 -0.09
CA ILE A 127 -3.88 -13.56 -1.20
C ILE A 127 -3.88 -12.41 -2.21
N ASP A 128 -3.82 -12.77 -3.49
CA ASP A 128 -4.02 -11.83 -4.58
C ASP A 128 -5.50 -11.41 -4.69
N GLY A 129 -5.72 -10.12 -4.84
CA GLY A 129 -7.04 -9.56 -5.03
C GLY A 129 -6.94 -8.08 -5.33
N ARG A 130 -7.73 -7.61 -6.30
CA ARG A 130 -7.88 -6.18 -6.54
C ARG A 130 -9.21 -5.72 -6.00
N PRO A 131 -9.28 -4.55 -5.35
CA PRO A 131 -10.54 -3.85 -5.14
C PRO A 131 -11.26 -3.78 -6.49
N GLY A 132 -12.48 -4.30 -6.52
CA GLY A 132 -13.23 -4.45 -7.74
C GLY A 132 -14.69 -4.69 -7.38
N GLY A 133 -15.56 -3.95 -8.04
CA GLY A 133 -16.99 -3.99 -7.89
C GLY A 133 -17.62 -3.38 -9.14
N GLY A 134 -18.87 -3.72 -9.40
CA GLY A 134 -19.64 -3.22 -10.52
C GLY A 134 -21.08 -3.00 -10.07
N LEU A 135 -21.91 -2.38 -10.91
CA LEU A 135 -23.32 -2.12 -10.57
C LEU A 135 -24.08 -3.36 -10.08
N PHE A 136 -23.66 -4.56 -10.53
CA PHE A 136 -24.33 -5.83 -10.26
C PHE A 136 -23.44 -6.86 -9.55
N THR A 137 -22.26 -6.47 -9.06
CA THR A 137 -21.37 -7.37 -8.32
C THR A 137 -20.99 -6.75 -6.98
N GLY A 138 -20.73 -7.60 -5.98
CA GLY A 138 -20.19 -7.15 -4.70
C GLY A 138 -18.83 -6.46 -4.87
N GLN A 139 -18.49 -5.65 -3.88
CA GLN A 139 -17.17 -5.04 -3.77
C GLN A 139 -16.23 -6.03 -3.08
N ASN A 140 -15.08 -6.33 -3.70
CA ASN A 140 -14.04 -7.11 -3.03
C ASN A 140 -13.53 -6.38 -1.77
N PRO A 141 -13.14 -7.12 -0.72
CA PRO A 141 -12.55 -6.52 0.47
C PRO A 141 -11.25 -5.79 0.15
N LEU A 142 -10.85 -4.89 1.05
CA LEU A 142 -9.56 -4.22 0.96
C LEU A 142 -8.42 -5.26 1.06
N PRO A 143 -7.35 -5.14 0.25
CA PRO A 143 -6.30 -6.14 0.20
C PRO A 143 -5.30 -5.99 1.36
N GLY A 144 -4.83 -7.11 1.87
CA GLY A 144 -3.69 -7.18 2.77
C GLY A 144 -4.03 -6.81 4.22
N ALA A 145 -3.17 -6.00 4.84
CA ALA A 145 -3.27 -5.61 6.24
C ALA A 145 -4.15 -4.37 6.38
N VAL A 146 -5.45 -4.59 6.63
CA VAL A 146 -6.42 -3.51 6.87
C VAL A 146 -6.33 -3.07 8.32
N THR A 147 -5.90 -1.83 8.54
CA THR A 147 -5.77 -1.24 9.88
C THR A 147 -6.84 -0.19 10.07
N CYS A 148 -7.49 -0.21 11.24
CA CYS A 148 -8.44 0.82 11.62
C CYS A 148 -7.90 1.64 12.78
N PHE A 149 -8.20 2.93 12.83
CA PHE A 149 -7.88 3.75 13.98
C PHE A 149 -8.93 4.81 14.24
N TYR A 150 -9.10 5.15 15.52
CA TYR A 150 -10.02 6.19 15.97
C TYR A 150 -9.25 7.47 16.31
N LEU A 151 -9.79 8.61 15.89
CA LEU A 151 -9.37 9.94 16.34
C LEU A 151 -10.53 10.61 17.05
N LYS A 152 -10.29 11.11 18.28
CA LYS A 152 -11.31 11.79 19.08
C LYS A 152 -11.71 13.14 18.50
N ASP A 153 -10.71 13.89 18.03
CA ASP A 153 -10.86 15.24 17.53
C ASP A 153 -10.53 15.30 16.03
N GLU A 154 -11.02 16.35 15.37
CA GLU A 154 -10.66 16.62 13.98
C GLU A 154 -9.17 17.00 13.91
N PRO A 155 -8.38 16.36 13.04
CA PRO A 155 -6.98 16.73 12.88
C PRO A 155 -6.85 18.13 12.29
N GLY A 156 -5.96 18.95 12.86
CA GLY A 156 -5.57 20.25 12.33
C GLY A 156 -4.71 20.13 11.07
N GLU A 157 -4.58 21.22 10.31
CA GLU A 157 -3.82 21.22 9.03
C GLU A 157 -2.33 20.88 9.21
N ASP A 158 -1.76 21.21 10.37
CA ASP A 158 -0.35 20.96 10.72
C ASP A 158 -0.17 19.67 11.53
N ASP A 159 -1.26 18.96 11.86
CA ASP A 159 -1.18 17.73 12.63
C ASP A 159 -0.59 16.61 11.77
N ILE A 160 0.59 16.12 12.18
CA ILE A 160 1.23 14.97 11.55
C ILE A 160 0.64 13.70 12.17
N ILE A 161 -0.10 12.96 11.35
CA ILE A 161 -0.58 11.62 11.64
C ILE A 161 0.10 10.68 10.67
N LYS A 162 0.73 9.64 11.22
CA LYS A 162 1.53 8.66 10.47
C LYS A 162 1.12 7.24 10.84
N LEU A 163 0.84 6.42 9.85
CA LEU A 163 0.62 4.98 10.02
C LEU A 163 1.70 4.19 9.28
N GLU A 164 2.51 3.43 9.98
CA GLU A 164 3.67 2.71 9.44
C GLU A 164 3.47 1.20 9.53
N PHE A 165 3.86 0.49 8.48
CA PHE A 165 3.96 -0.97 8.45
C PHE A 165 5.44 -1.34 8.48
N ILE A 166 5.82 -2.16 9.45
CA ILE A 166 7.21 -2.43 9.81
C ILE A 166 7.47 -3.92 9.71
N ASP A 167 8.60 -4.29 9.10
CA ASP A 167 9.01 -5.68 8.97
C ASP A 167 9.61 -6.25 10.27
N ARG A 168 9.86 -7.57 10.26
CA ARG A 168 10.50 -8.28 11.38
C ARG A 168 11.89 -7.76 11.78
N ASN A 169 12.57 -7.02 10.90
CA ASN A 169 13.90 -6.46 11.13
C ASN A 169 13.81 -5.02 11.67
N GLY A 170 12.61 -4.45 11.81
CA GLY A 170 12.40 -3.08 12.25
C GLY A 170 12.43 -2.04 11.12
N ASN A 171 12.48 -2.46 9.85
CA ASN A 171 12.46 -1.54 8.72
C ASN A 171 11.03 -1.11 8.40
N VAL A 172 10.84 0.19 8.16
CA VAL A 172 9.57 0.71 7.65
C VAL A 172 9.41 0.29 6.19
N ILE A 173 8.37 -0.48 5.91
CA ILE A 173 8.03 -0.97 4.57
C ILE A 173 7.19 0.08 3.84
N ARG A 174 6.14 0.54 4.51
CA ARG A 174 5.16 1.51 4.02
C ARG A 174 4.77 2.44 5.16
N SER A 175 4.45 3.67 4.82
CA SER A 175 4.02 4.71 5.74
C SER A 175 2.97 5.59 5.08
N PHE A 176 1.85 5.78 5.74
CA PHE A 176 0.77 6.64 5.30
C PHE A 176 0.79 7.90 6.16
N ASN A 177 0.73 9.08 5.56
CA ASN A 177 0.87 10.37 6.25
C ASN A 177 -0.29 11.31 5.91
N SER A 178 -0.80 12.04 6.91
CA SER A 178 -1.84 13.07 6.71
C SER A 178 -1.32 14.26 5.89
N ASN A 179 -0.06 14.64 6.12
CA ASN A 179 0.62 15.73 5.41
C ASN A 179 1.94 15.23 4.81
N THR A 180 2.19 15.59 3.55
CA THR A 180 3.40 15.23 2.80
C THR A 180 4.21 16.45 2.36
N LYS A 181 3.87 17.67 2.81
CA LYS A 181 4.51 18.93 2.38
C LYS A 181 5.99 19.01 2.75
N ASP A 182 6.39 18.39 3.86
CA ASP A 182 7.77 18.40 4.37
C ASP A 182 8.49 17.06 4.21
N LEU A 183 7.87 16.09 3.53
CA LEU A 183 8.52 14.83 3.20
C LEU A 183 9.25 15.02 1.88
N GLU A 184 10.58 14.94 1.91
CA GLU A 184 11.36 14.78 0.68
C GLU A 184 10.77 13.60 -0.09
N ILE A 185 10.13 13.91 -1.23
CA ILE A 185 9.67 12.91 -2.18
C ILE A 185 10.94 12.44 -2.90
N ALA A 186 11.81 11.72 -2.19
CA ALA A 186 12.73 10.83 -2.86
C ALA A 186 11.86 9.86 -3.65
N SER A 187 12.18 9.67 -4.91
CA SER A 187 11.38 8.97 -5.92
C SER A 187 11.35 7.44 -5.71
N HIS A 188 11.11 7.01 -4.47
CA HIS A 188 10.99 5.64 -3.96
C HIS A 188 10.27 5.56 -2.61
N THR A 189 9.82 6.68 -2.06
CA THR A 189 9.42 6.70 -0.66
C THR A 189 8.26 5.76 -0.39
N ALA A 190 8.40 5.02 0.71
CA ALA A 190 7.35 4.29 1.40
C ALA A 190 6.14 5.16 1.79
N PHE A 191 6.10 6.44 1.43
CA PHE A 191 5.15 7.44 1.90
C PHE A 191 3.97 7.62 0.94
N GLU A 192 2.77 7.38 1.45
CA GLU A 192 1.52 7.66 0.77
C GLU A 192 0.73 8.71 1.54
N LYS A 193 0.10 9.64 0.83
CA LYS A 193 -0.84 10.56 1.47
C LYS A 193 -2.09 9.78 1.88
N MET A 194 -2.54 9.95 3.13
CA MET A 194 -3.84 9.47 3.58
C MET A 194 -4.73 10.63 4.01
N GLU A 195 -6.02 10.51 3.73
CA GLU A 195 -7.03 11.39 4.29
C GLU A 195 -7.41 10.89 5.69
N VAL A 196 -7.47 11.80 6.64
CA VAL A 196 -7.80 11.53 8.04
C VAL A 196 -8.94 12.43 8.48
N LYS A 197 -9.84 11.88 9.30
CA LYS A 197 -11.01 12.59 9.83
C LYS A 197 -11.24 12.22 11.29
N LYS A 198 -12.02 13.04 12.00
CA LYS A 198 -12.57 12.63 13.30
C LYS A 198 -13.34 11.31 13.18
N GLY A 199 -13.22 10.45 14.20
CA GLY A 199 -13.85 9.14 14.25
C GLY A 199 -12.97 8.04 13.67
N ILE A 200 -13.62 7.02 13.09
CA ILE A 200 -12.93 5.85 12.54
C ILE A 200 -12.34 6.15 11.16
N ASN A 201 -11.08 5.76 10.98
CA ASN A 201 -10.29 5.80 9.76
C ASN A 201 -9.84 4.39 9.42
N ILE A 202 -9.75 4.07 8.13
CA ILE A 202 -9.37 2.74 7.62
C ILE A 202 -8.29 2.93 6.58
N VAL A 203 -7.16 2.24 6.75
CA VAL A 203 -6.02 2.26 5.83
C VAL A 203 -5.58 0.83 5.56
N SER A 204 -5.27 0.52 4.30
CA SER A 204 -4.90 -0.83 3.88
C SER A 204 -3.51 -0.84 3.28
N TRP A 205 -2.63 -1.68 3.82
CA TRP A 205 -1.39 -2.04 3.14
C TRP A 205 -1.60 -3.33 2.37
N ASN A 206 -1.49 -3.26 1.04
CA ASN A 206 -1.65 -4.39 0.12
C ASN A 206 -0.51 -5.44 0.18
N LEU A 207 0.25 -5.47 1.28
CA LEU A 207 1.40 -6.34 1.51
C LEU A 207 2.58 -6.12 0.55
N SER A 208 2.55 -5.13 -0.33
CA SER A 208 3.64 -4.89 -1.29
C SER A 208 4.72 -3.98 -0.69
N TYR A 209 5.98 -4.39 -0.85
CA TYR A 209 7.14 -3.55 -0.57
C TYR A 209 7.31 -2.46 -1.64
N PRO A 210 8.02 -1.36 -1.33
CA PRO A 210 8.30 -0.32 -2.32
C PRO A 210 8.96 -0.86 -3.58
N GLY A 211 8.53 -0.32 -4.72
CA GLY A 211 9.08 -0.62 -6.02
C GLY A 211 10.41 0.08 -6.32
N ALA A 212 10.95 -0.21 -7.50
CA ALA A 212 12.13 0.45 -8.03
C ALA A 212 11.83 1.90 -8.44
N LEU A 213 12.89 2.69 -8.57
CA LEU A 213 12.85 4.11 -8.96
C LEU A 213 12.00 4.25 -10.20
N ARG A 214 11.24 5.34 -10.33
CA ARG A 214 10.69 5.71 -11.62
C ARG A 214 11.22 7.06 -12.06
N VAL A 215 11.95 7.06 -13.17
CA VAL A 215 12.32 8.31 -13.84
C VAL A 215 11.04 8.98 -14.40
N PRO A 216 10.81 10.27 -14.15
CA PRO A 216 9.66 10.98 -14.72
C PRO A 216 9.55 10.81 -16.25
N GLY A 217 8.32 10.58 -16.73
CA GLY A 217 8.06 10.35 -18.16
C GLY A 217 8.53 8.99 -18.71
N MET A 218 9.10 8.11 -17.88
CA MET A 218 9.54 6.78 -18.32
C MET A 218 8.36 5.90 -18.74
N ILE A 219 8.47 5.34 -19.95
CA ILE A 219 7.51 4.42 -20.56
C ILE A 219 8.10 3.02 -20.54
N LEU A 220 7.39 2.10 -19.88
CA LEU A 220 7.71 0.68 -19.84
C LEU A 220 6.65 -0.11 -20.60
N TRP A 221 7.09 -1.15 -21.31
CA TRP A 221 6.22 -2.09 -22.01
C TRP A 221 6.44 -3.50 -21.48
N GLY A 222 5.39 -4.11 -20.91
CA GLY A 222 5.49 -5.41 -20.25
C GLY A 222 6.36 -5.44 -18.98
N GLY A 223 7.02 -4.33 -18.64
CA GLY A 223 7.85 -4.18 -17.45
C GLY A 223 7.06 -3.68 -16.24
N ASN A 224 7.39 -4.20 -15.06
CA ASN A 224 6.82 -3.79 -13.78
C ASN A 224 7.94 -3.35 -12.81
N LEU A 225 7.74 -2.22 -12.13
CA LEU A 225 8.65 -1.70 -11.12
C LEU A 225 8.21 -2.02 -9.69
N ASN A 226 7.07 -2.68 -9.48
CA ASN A 226 6.58 -3.02 -8.15
C ASN A 226 7.60 -3.86 -7.36
N GLY A 227 7.64 -3.63 -6.05
CA GLY A 227 8.39 -4.46 -5.12
C GLY A 227 7.70 -5.78 -4.83
N PRO A 228 8.38 -6.68 -4.11
CA PRO A 228 7.81 -7.98 -3.77
C PRO A 228 6.65 -7.84 -2.79
N THR A 229 5.76 -8.83 -2.80
CA THR A 229 4.78 -8.99 -1.73
C THR A 229 5.47 -9.53 -0.47
N ALA A 230 4.99 -9.15 0.72
CA ALA A 230 5.52 -9.54 2.03
C ALA A 230 5.49 -11.06 2.25
N VAL A 231 6.59 -11.61 2.74
CA VAL A 231 6.69 -13.05 3.08
C VAL A 231 5.82 -13.38 4.30
N PRO A 232 5.32 -14.62 4.44
CA PRO A 232 4.64 -15.01 5.66
C PRO A 232 5.49 -14.81 6.92
N GLY A 233 4.89 -14.30 7.99
CA GLY A 233 5.56 -14.03 9.26
C GLY A 233 5.00 -12.82 9.99
N LYS A 234 5.70 -12.42 11.06
CA LYS A 234 5.28 -11.34 11.94
C LYS A 234 5.67 -9.96 11.40
N TYR A 235 4.73 -9.03 11.52
CA TYR A 235 4.86 -7.63 11.15
C TYR A 235 4.30 -6.75 12.26
N LYS A 236 4.59 -5.46 12.17
CA LYS A 236 4.02 -4.47 13.09
C LYS A 236 3.36 -3.34 12.34
N VAL A 237 2.34 -2.79 12.97
CA VAL A 237 1.75 -1.51 12.58
C VAL A 237 1.99 -0.50 13.69
N ARG A 238 2.39 0.72 13.32
CA ARG A 238 2.59 1.82 14.26
C ARG A 238 1.78 3.03 13.82
N LEU A 239 0.91 3.52 14.70
CA LEU A 239 0.22 4.79 14.53
C LEU A 239 0.91 5.85 15.39
N THR A 240 1.26 6.98 14.79
CA THR A 240 1.77 8.17 15.48
C THR A 240 0.80 9.33 15.26
N VAL A 241 0.34 9.95 16.34
CA VAL A 241 -0.55 11.12 16.34
C VAL A 241 0.08 12.18 17.22
N LYS A 242 0.44 13.35 16.66
CA LYS A 242 1.02 14.48 17.43
C LYS A 242 2.26 14.10 18.27
N GLY A 243 3.05 13.15 17.79
CA GLY A 243 4.27 12.67 18.45
C GLY A 243 4.07 11.51 19.44
N GLU A 244 2.83 11.19 19.82
CA GLU A 244 2.51 9.99 20.60
C GLU A 244 2.33 8.79 19.66
N SER A 245 2.83 7.62 20.03
CA SER A 245 2.74 6.42 19.19
C SER A 245 2.18 5.19 19.91
N MET A 246 1.46 4.37 19.14
CA MET A 246 0.96 3.05 19.55
C MET A 246 1.37 2.03 18.48
N GLU A 247 1.81 0.86 18.92
CA GLU A 247 2.29 -0.21 18.05
C GLU A 247 1.55 -1.51 18.37
N LEU A 248 1.17 -2.26 17.33
CA LEU A 248 0.56 -3.57 17.44
C LEU A 248 1.23 -4.55 16.48
N GLU A 249 1.26 -5.83 16.86
CA GLU A 249 1.78 -6.91 16.04
C GLU A 249 0.64 -7.64 15.29
N PHE A 250 0.95 -8.15 14.10
CA PHE A 250 0.06 -9.01 13.32
C PHE A 250 0.87 -9.99 12.49
N GLU A 251 0.24 -11.06 12.01
CA GLU A 251 0.88 -12.06 11.16
C GLU A 251 0.38 -12.01 9.71
N VAL A 252 1.30 -12.06 8.76
CA VAL A 252 0.98 -12.38 7.37
C VAL A 252 1.04 -13.90 7.24
N LEU A 253 -0.11 -14.50 6.94
CA LEU A 253 -0.27 -15.94 6.78
C LEU A 253 -0.01 -16.37 5.34
N GLN A 254 0.54 -17.58 5.17
CA GLN A 254 0.71 -18.18 3.86
C GLN A 254 -0.64 -18.40 3.18
N ASN A 255 -0.71 -18.13 1.87
CA ASN A 255 -1.89 -18.42 1.06
C ASN A 255 -2.28 -19.91 1.17
N PRO A 256 -3.49 -20.24 1.67
CA PRO A 256 -3.89 -21.63 1.87
C PRO A 256 -4.07 -22.40 0.55
N ASN A 257 -4.15 -21.68 -0.58
CA ASN A 257 -4.26 -22.28 -1.92
C ASN A 257 -2.90 -22.48 -2.60
N SER A 258 -1.80 -22.08 -1.96
CA SER A 258 -0.44 -22.17 -2.51
C SER A 258 0.30 -23.39 -1.96
N SER A 259 0.97 -24.12 -2.85
CA SER A 259 1.84 -25.25 -2.49
C SER A 259 3.30 -24.86 -2.24
N ALA A 260 3.65 -23.58 -2.44
CA ALA A 260 5.01 -23.10 -2.23
C ALA A 260 5.41 -23.21 -0.75
N SER A 261 6.68 -23.50 -0.48
CA SER A 261 7.20 -23.45 0.88
C SER A 261 7.52 -22.00 1.29
N ALA A 262 7.60 -21.73 2.59
CA ALA A 262 8.08 -20.43 3.08
C ALA A 262 9.49 -20.08 2.54
N ALA A 263 10.34 -21.08 2.29
CA ALA A 263 11.65 -20.89 1.68
C ALA A 263 11.52 -20.46 0.21
N ASP A 264 10.62 -21.08 -0.56
CA ASP A 264 10.39 -20.68 -1.96
C ASP A 264 9.89 -19.24 -2.07
N ILE A 265 8.98 -18.83 -1.17
CA ILE A 265 8.46 -17.46 -1.10
C ILE A 265 9.58 -16.48 -0.72
N GLN A 266 10.47 -16.86 0.19
CA GLN A 266 11.63 -16.06 0.56
C GLN A 266 12.61 -15.90 -0.61
N GLU A 267 12.91 -16.98 -1.34
CA GLU A 267 13.77 -16.91 -2.53
C GLU A 267 13.17 -16.01 -3.62
N GLN A 268 11.85 -16.08 -3.86
CA GLN A 268 11.15 -15.18 -4.77
C GLN A 268 11.26 -13.72 -4.32
N PHE A 269 11.04 -13.46 -3.02
CA PHE A 269 11.17 -12.14 -2.43
C PHE A 269 12.57 -11.56 -2.66
N ASP A 270 13.61 -12.31 -2.31
CA ASP A 270 15.00 -11.89 -2.41
C ASP A 270 15.41 -11.63 -3.87
N PHE A 271 14.92 -12.46 -4.79
CA PHE A 271 15.14 -12.28 -6.23
C PHE A 271 14.54 -10.98 -6.75
N ILE A 272 13.31 -10.67 -6.35
CA ILE A 272 12.61 -9.44 -6.74
C ILE A 272 13.28 -8.22 -6.11
N ILE A 273 13.74 -8.29 -4.85
CA ILE A 273 14.53 -7.22 -4.22
C ILE A 273 15.80 -6.94 -5.01
N ALA A 274 16.55 -7.97 -5.41
CA ALA A 274 17.77 -7.79 -6.19
C ALA A 274 17.49 -7.11 -7.55
N ILE A 275 16.40 -7.48 -8.22
CA ILE A 275 15.97 -6.79 -9.46
C ILE A 275 15.56 -5.35 -9.19
N ARG A 276 14.78 -5.10 -8.13
CA ARG A 276 14.35 -3.77 -7.72
C ARG A 276 15.56 -2.84 -7.55
N ASP A 277 16.57 -3.30 -6.79
CA ASP A 277 17.75 -2.50 -6.47
C ASP A 277 18.56 -2.16 -7.71
N LYS A 278 18.77 -3.13 -8.60
CA LYS A 278 19.47 -2.86 -9.87
C LYS A 278 18.69 -1.91 -10.77
N LEU A 279 17.36 -2.01 -10.82
CA LEU A 279 16.52 -1.07 -11.56
C LEU A 279 16.59 0.34 -10.96
N THR A 280 16.59 0.45 -9.64
CA THR A 280 16.77 1.72 -8.93
C THR A 280 18.08 2.38 -9.30
N GLU A 281 19.21 1.66 -9.19
CA GLU A 281 20.53 2.15 -9.59
C GLU A 281 20.56 2.59 -11.06
N THR A 282 20.00 1.74 -11.95
CA THR A 282 19.91 2.03 -13.38
C THR A 282 19.16 3.33 -13.67
N HIS A 283 18.04 3.53 -12.99
CA HIS A 283 17.19 4.69 -13.18
C HIS A 283 17.77 5.95 -12.54
N GLN A 284 18.51 5.82 -11.44
CA GLN A 284 19.24 6.94 -10.85
C GLN A 284 20.31 7.41 -11.81
N ALA A 285 21.12 6.48 -12.35
CA ALA A 285 22.10 6.80 -13.38
C ALA A 285 21.47 7.47 -14.63
N ILE A 286 20.27 7.06 -15.06
CA ILE A 286 19.56 7.75 -16.16
C ILE A 286 19.19 9.19 -15.79
N SER A 287 18.72 9.43 -14.57
CA SER A 287 18.43 10.78 -14.08
C SER A 287 19.70 11.64 -14.06
N ASP A 288 20.77 11.13 -13.45
CA ASP A 288 22.07 11.81 -13.34
C ASP A 288 22.68 12.10 -14.73
N ILE A 289 22.56 11.15 -15.68
CA ILE A 289 22.98 11.35 -17.08
C ILE A 289 22.26 12.54 -17.71
N ARG A 290 20.96 12.70 -17.47
CA ARG A 290 20.17 13.79 -18.06
C ARG A 290 20.55 15.13 -17.47
N GLU A 291 20.75 15.17 -16.16
CA GLU A 291 21.21 16.36 -15.44
C GLU A 291 22.59 16.79 -15.93
N LEU A 292 23.58 15.89 -15.88
CA LEU A 292 24.93 16.17 -16.37
C LEU A 292 24.96 16.63 -17.83
N ARG A 293 24.11 16.06 -18.70
CA ARG A 293 24.02 16.50 -20.09
C ARG A 293 23.46 17.91 -20.22
N ASN A 294 22.51 18.31 -19.37
CA ASN A 294 22.00 19.68 -19.33
C ASN A 294 23.08 20.64 -18.83
N ASP A 295 23.79 20.28 -17.77
CA ASP A 295 24.88 21.11 -17.23
C ASP A 295 25.98 21.33 -18.26
N ILE A 296 26.37 20.28 -19.00
CA ILE A 296 27.35 20.40 -20.09
C ILE A 296 26.84 21.36 -21.18
N VAL A 297 25.55 21.29 -21.55
CA VAL A 297 24.96 22.21 -22.55
C VAL A 297 24.98 23.65 -22.04
N ASP A 298 24.65 23.86 -20.76
CA ASP A 298 24.63 25.18 -20.15
C ASP A 298 26.04 25.78 -20.07
N VAL A 299 27.04 24.98 -19.74
CA VAL A 299 28.45 25.41 -19.76
C VAL A 299 28.92 25.71 -21.18
N GLU A 300 28.64 24.83 -22.15
CA GLU A 300 28.99 25.06 -23.55
C GLU A 300 28.40 26.35 -24.12
N SER A 301 27.21 26.76 -23.65
CA SER A 301 26.58 28.01 -24.08
C SER A 301 27.39 29.27 -23.70
N LYS A 302 28.29 29.14 -22.72
CA LYS A 302 29.18 30.21 -22.23
C LYS A 302 30.55 30.20 -22.91
N LEU A 303 30.86 29.19 -23.73
CA LEU A 303 32.15 29.04 -24.39
C LEU A 303 32.20 29.71 -25.77
N ASN A 304 33.31 30.40 -26.05
CA ASN A 304 33.65 30.82 -27.41
C ASN A 304 34.24 29.63 -28.20
N LYS A 305 33.71 29.35 -29.40
CA LYS A 305 34.15 28.23 -30.26
C LYS A 305 35.60 28.32 -30.73
N ASP A 306 36.10 29.53 -31.00
CA ASP A 306 37.44 29.72 -31.54
C ASP A 306 38.48 29.57 -30.41
N ASP A 307 38.16 30.09 -29.22
CA ASP A 307 39.07 30.09 -28.07
C ASP A 307 39.04 28.76 -27.28
N HIS A 308 37.92 28.03 -27.30
CA HIS A 308 37.69 26.84 -26.45
C HIS A 308 37.40 25.56 -27.23
N SER A 309 37.89 25.46 -28.48
CA SER A 309 37.64 24.31 -29.37
C SER A 309 37.91 22.95 -28.72
N ASN A 310 39.00 22.81 -27.95
CA ASN A 310 39.34 21.56 -27.25
C ASN A 310 38.34 21.19 -26.14
N ILE A 311 37.81 22.17 -25.41
CA ILE A 311 36.81 21.95 -24.35
C ILE A 311 35.51 21.46 -24.99
N ILE A 312 35.09 22.12 -26.07
CA ILE A 312 33.86 21.78 -26.81
C ILE A 312 33.96 20.39 -27.45
N GLU A 313 35.12 20.00 -27.98
CA GLU A 313 35.32 18.65 -28.50
C GLU A 313 35.21 17.60 -27.39
N THR A 314 35.82 17.86 -26.24
CA THR A 314 35.83 16.95 -25.09
C THR A 314 34.43 16.80 -24.48
N SER A 315 33.75 17.92 -24.24
CA SER A 315 32.37 17.94 -23.74
C SER A 315 31.39 17.28 -24.72
N GLY A 316 31.59 17.48 -26.03
CA GLY A 316 30.86 16.81 -27.10
C GLY A 316 30.97 15.28 -27.02
N LYS A 317 32.20 14.75 -26.89
CA LYS A 317 32.44 13.31 -26.73
C LYS A 317 31.79 12.76 -25.46
N ILE A 318 31.88 13.49 -24.35
CA ILE A 318 31.23 13.08 -23.08
C ILE A 318 29.71 13.00 -23.25
N LYS A 319 29.07 14.02 -23.85
CA LYS A 319 27.62 13.99 -24.12
C LYS A 319 27.20 12.83 -25.01
N ASP A 320 28.00 12.51 -26.04
CA ASP A 320 27.71 11.39 -26.93
C ASP A 320 27.82 10.05 -26.20
N ASP A 321 28.86 9.87 -25.38
CA ASP A 321 29.02 8.70 -24.52
C ASP A 321 27.83 8.53 -23.56
N LEU A 322 27.46 9.60 -22.84
CA LEU A 322 26.30 9.64 -21.94
C LEU A 322 24.99 9.30 -22.67
N THR A 323 24.81 9.85 -23.88
CA THR A 323 23.64 9.57 -24.72
C THR A 323 23.57 8.10 -25.13
N ASN A 324 24.71 7.50 -25.45
CA ASN A 324 24.78 6.10 -25.87
C ASN A 324 24.52 5.15 -24.68
N ILE A 325 25.02 5.49 -23.49
CA ILE A 325 24.71 4.78 -22.24
C ILE A 325 23.21 4.84 -21.96
N GLU A 326 22.59 6.03 -21.98
CA GLU A 326 21.15 6.17 -21.76
C GLU A 326 20.34 5.34 -22.76
N LYS A 327 20.70 5.37 -24.06
CA LYS A 327 20.04 4.57 -25.12
C LYS A 327 20.19 3.06 -24.96
N ALA A 328 21.22 2.61 -24.25
CA ALA A 328 21.43 1.19 -23.94
C ALA A 328 20.58 0.75 -22.74
N LEU A 329 20.47 1.61 -21.72
CA LEU A 329 19.69 1.37 -20.51
C LEU A 329 18.18 1.56 -20.75
N TYR A 330 17.78 2.59 -21.50
CA TYR A 330 16.40 3.01 -21.74
C TYR A 330 16.12 3.42 -23.19
N GLN A 331 14.88 3.20 -23.66
CA GLN A 331 14.46 3.59 -25.02
C GLN A 331 14.06 5.06 -25.06
N THR A 332 15.01 5.94 -25.35
CA THR A 332 14.83 7.40 -25.34
C THR A 332 13.91 7.95 -26.43
N LYS A 333 13.56 7.14 -27.45
CA LYS A 333 12.61 7.53 -28.51
C LYS A 333 11.14 7.44 -28.07
N ASN A 334 10.83 6.77 -26.97
CA ASN A 334 9.46 6.63 -26.50
C ASN A 334 8.87 7.98 -26.07
N ARG A 335 7.66 8.27 -26.56
CA ARG A 335 6.82 9.43 -26.23
C ARG A 335 5.39 9.00 -25.87
N SER A 336 4.95 7.85 -26.36
CA SER A 336 3.65 7.24 -26.08
C SER A 336 3.79 5.77 -25.67
N ARG A 337 2.77 5.23 -24.98
CA ARG A 337 2.70 3.83 -24.55
C ARG A 337 2.75 2.82 -25.70
N GLN A 338 2.44 3.23 -26.93
CA GLN A 338 2.46 2.34 -28.11
C GLN A 338 3.78 2.38 -28.89
N ASP A 339 4.66 3.34 -28.62
CA ASP A 339 5.97 3.44 -29.29
C ASP A 339 6.88 2.21 -29.13
N PRO A 340 6.80 1.43 -28.04
CA PRO A 340 7.52 0.17 -27.92
C PRO A 340 7.18 -0.87 -29.00
N LEU A 341 6.10 -0.69 -29.77
CA LEU A 341 5.81 -1.50 -30.96
C LEU A 341 6.75 -1.15 -32.14
N ASN A 342 7.23 0.08 -32.20
CA ASN A 342 8.12 0.59 -33.26
C ASN A 342 9.60 0.59 -32.83
N TYR A 343 9.86 0.74 -31.52
CA TYR A 343 11.22 0.82 -30.98
C TYR A 343 11.43 -0.26 -29.92
N PRO A 344 12.46 -1.11 -30.06
CA PRO A 344 12.68 -2.23 -29.14
C PRO A 344 12.96 -1.73 -27.72
N ILE A 345 12.43 -2.46 -26.73
CA ILE A 345 12.72 -2.23 -25.31
C ILE A 345 14.23 -2.45 -25.01
N LYS A 346 14.71 -1.75 -23.99
CA LYS A 346 16.13 -1.72 -23.57
C LYS A 346 16.35 -2.43 -22.25
N LEU A 347 17.60 -2.47 -21.79
CA LEU A 347 18.04 -3.33 -20.69
C LEU A 347 17.19 -3.17 -19.42
N GLY A 348 16.95 -1.93 -18.97
CA GLY A 348 16.12 -1.67 -17.79
C GLY A 348 14.69 -2.18 -17.94
N ASN A 349 14.06 -1.98 -19.11
CA ASN A 349 12.71 -2.51 -19.34
C ASN A 349 12.71 -4.04 -19.43
N LYS A 350 13.72 -4.68 -20.02
CA LYS A 350 13.82 -6.15 -20.06
C LYS A 350 13.91 -6.73 -18.64
N LEU A 351 14.73 -6.13 -17.79
CA LEU A 351 14.86 -6.54 -16.39
C LEU A 351 13.56 -6.29 -15.61
N ALA A 352 12.89 -5.16 -15.85
CA ALA A 352 11.56 -4.90 -15.29
C ALA A 352 10.48 -5.88 -15.81
N ALA A 353 10.60 -6.41 -17.02
CA ALA A 353 9.69 -7.42 -17.54
C ALA A 353 9.88 -8.76 -16.84
N LEU A 354 11.14 -9.15 -16.58
CA LEU A 354 11.45 -10.33 -15.75
C LEU A 354 10.83 -10.17 -14.35
N ASN A 355 10.92 -8.99 -13.74
CA ASN A 355 10.27 -8.71 -12.45
C ASN A 355 8.78 -9.07 -12.46
N GLY A 356 8.05 -8.63 -13.49
CA GLY A 356 6.62 -8.89 -13.63
C GLY A 356 6.28 -10.38 -13.75
N VAL A 357 7.12 -11.16 -14.44
CA VAL A 357 6.94 -12.62 -14.56
C VAL A 357 7.14 -13.30 -13.21
N ILE A 358 8.23 -12.97 -12.51
CA ILE A 358 8.59 -13.62 -11.25
C ILE A 358 7.66 -13.23 -10.10
N ALA A 359 7.12 -12.01 -10.12
CA ALA A 359 6.14 -11.56 -9.13
C ALA A 359 4.78 -12.29 -9.21
N THR A 360 4.60 -13.26 -10.11
CA THR A 360 3.35 -14.00 -10.26
C THR A 360 3.38 -15.28 -9.41
N GLY A 361 2.42 -15.45 -8.51
CA GLY A 361 2.35 -16.61 -7.62
C GLY A 361 3.35 -16.55 -6.46
N ASP A 362 3.58 -17.70 -5.81
CA ASP A 362 4.37 -17.80 -4.57
C ASP A 362 5.61 -18.69 -4.69
N TRP A 363 5.89 -19.24 -5.87
CA TRP A 363 7.00 -20.17 -6.08
C TRP A 363 8.33 -19.46 -6.29
N LYS A 364 9.41 -20.16 -5.97
CA LYS A 364 10.76 -19.67 -6.25
C LYS A 364 10.99 -19.44 -7.75
N PRO A 365 11.91 -18.53 -8.11
CA PRO A 365 12.28 -18.31 -9.50
C PRO A 365 12.84 -19.59 -10.12
N THR A 366 12.57 -19.82 -11.41
CA THR A 366 13.16 -20.94 -12.14
C THR A 366 14.65 -20.70 -12.41
N HIS A 367 15.40 -21.76 -12.70
CA HIS A 367 16.82 -21.64 -13.06
C HIS A 367 17.05 -20.65 -14.22
N GLN A 368 16.22 -20.71 -15.27
CA GLN A 368 16.30 -19.79 -16.41
C GLN A 368 16.05 -18.33 -16.01
N SER A 369 15.26 -18.09 -14.96
CA SER A 369 15.03 -16.74 -14.46
C SER A 369 16.31 -16.14 -13.89
N TYR A 370 17.11 -16.95 -13.18
CA TYR A 370 18.43 -16.54 -12.71
C TYR A 370 19.39 -16.27 -13.87
N GLU A 371 19.46 -17.15 -14.87
CA GLU A 371 20.31 -16.95 -16.05
C GLU A 371 19.98 -15.64 -16.78
N VAL A 372 18.70 -15.37 -17.03
CA VAL A 372 18.26 -14.14 -17.70
C VAL A 372 18.54 -12.91 -16.84
N ARG A 373 18.32 -12.98 -15.52
CA ARG A 373 18.68 -11.88 -14.61
C ARG A 373 20.16 -11.57 -14.71
N ASP A 374 21.01 -12.58 -14.57
CA ASP A 374 22.46 -12.40 -14.51
C ASP A 374 23.02 -11.85 -15.82
N GLU A 375 22.48 -12.30 -16.98
CA GLU A 375 22.81 -11.74 -18.29
C GLU A 375 22.45 -10.24 -18.38
N LEU A 376 21.21 -9.89 -17.99
CA LEU A 376 20.72 -8.52 -18.06
C LEU A 376 21.45 -7.60 -17.07
N VAL A 377 21.68 -8.06 -15.85
CA VAL A 377 22.42 -7.33 -14.82
C VAL A 377 23.85 -7.08 -15.29
N SER A 378 24.57 -8.08 -15.80
CA SER A 378 25.92 -7.89 -16.33
C SER A 378 25.96 -6.89 -17.50
N ALA A 379 24.95 -6.90 -18.36
CA ALA A 379 24.85 -5.94 -19.46
C ALA A 379 24.57 -4.50 -18.98
N ILE A 380 23.78 -4.35 -17.90
CA ILE A 380 23.52 -3.07 -17.24
C ILE A 380 24.78 -2.57 -16.56
N ASP A 381 25.45 -3.42 -15.78
CA ASP A 381 26.66 -3.07 -15.04
C ASP A 381 27.75 -2.52 -15.96
N LYS A 382 27.95 -3.12 -17.13
CA LYS A 382 28.86 -2.59 -18.16
C LYS A 382 28.52 -1.16 -18.61
N GLN A 383 27.24 -0.77 -18.61
CA GLN A 383 26.85 0.60 -18.94
C GLN A 383 27.01 1.54 -17.75
N LEU A 384 26.74 1.05 -16.52
CA LEU A 384 26.93 1.80 -15.29
C LEU A 384 28.41 2.08 -15.00
N GLU A 385 29.29 1.10 -15.19
CA GLU A 385 30.75 1.27 -15.10
C GLU A 385 31.24 2.36 -16.05
N ARG A 386 30.75 2.38 -17.31
CA ARG A 386 31.06 3.45 -18.26
C ARG A 386 30.54 4.81 -17.81
N PHE A 387 29.37 4.86 -17.18
CA PHE A 387 28.82 6.10 -16.64
C PHE A 387 29.65 6.60 -15.46
N TYR A 388 30.01 5.74 -14.52
CA TYR A 388 30.83 6.09 -13.37
C TYR A 388 32.24 6.52 -13.78
N GLU A 389 32.85 5.87 -14.78
CA GLU A 389 34.12 6.33 -15.37
C GLU A 389 34.02 7.77 -15.93
N ILE A 390 32.91 8.11 -16.59
CA ILE A 390 32.67 9.48 -17.06
C ILE A 390 32.52 10.44 -15.89
N ARG A 391 31.66 10.10 -14.92
CA ARG A 391 31.34 10.96 -13.78
C ARG A 391 32.54 11.20 -12.88
N GLU A 392 33.35 10.18 -12.63
CA GLU A 392 34.42 10.21 -11.63
C GLU A 392 35.78 10.60 -12.20
N ASN A 393 36.01 10.40 -13.51
CA ASN A 393 37.29 10.75 -14.14
C ASN A 393 37.13 11.85 -15.21
N LYS A 394 36.22 11.67 -16.18
CA LYS A 394 36.13 12.59 -17.33
C LYS A 394 35.50 13.94 -16.99
N ILE A 395 34.49 13.99 -16.11
CA ILE A 395 33.88 15.25 -15.67
C ILE A 395 34.87 16.09 -14.85
N PRO A 396 35.61 15.53 -13.87
CA PRO A 396 36.68 16.27 -13.19
C PRO A 396 37.77 16.78 -14.12
N GLU A 397 38.15 16.00 -15.15
CA GLU A 397 39.08 16.47 -16.19
C GLU A 397 38.51 17.66 -16.96
N LEU A 398 37.26 17.57 -17.43
CA LEU A 398 36.57 18.67 -18.09
C LEU A 398 36.48 19.92 -17.19
N ASN A 399 36.17 19.73 -15.90
CA ASN A 399 36.12 20.82 -14.93
C ASN A 399 37.47 21.52 -14.73
N ARG A 400 38.60 20.78 -14.78
CA ARG A 400 39.93 21.41 -14.74
C ARG A 400 40.15 22.30 -15.96
N MET A 401 39.78 21.83 -17.15
CA MET A 401 39.90 22.62 -18.39
C MET A 401 39.01 23.88 -18.33
N LEU A 402 37.80 23.77 -17.78
CA LEU A 402 36.88 24.90 -17.61
C LEU A 402 37.43 25.93 -16.61
N LEU A 403 38.00 25.48 -15.49
CA LEU A 403 38.63 26.35 -14.50
C LEU A 403 39.86 27.09 -15.07
N GLU A 404 40.70 26.41 -15.85
CA GLU A 404 41.84 27.03 -16.55
C GLU A 404 41.39 28.07 -17.58
N ALA A 405 40.20 27.91 -18.15
CA ALA A 405 39.57 28.87 -19.06
C ALA A 405 38.79 29.98 -18.33
N GLU A 406 38.80 30.02 -16.99
CA GLU A 406 38.04 30.96 -16.16
C GLU A 406 36.51 30.91 -16.40
N VAL A 407 36.00 29.73 -16.77
CA VAL A 407 34.57 29.47 -17.00
C VAL A 407 33.97 28.70 -15.81
N GLU A 408 32.69 28.93 -15.54
CA GLU A 408 31.94 28.20 -14.52
C GLU A 408 31.97 26.68 -14.80
N TYR A 409 32.27 25.89 -13.75
CA TYR A 409 32.45 24.44 -13.84
C TYR A 409 31.18 23.68 -13.42
N ILE A 410 31.10 22.40 -13.79
CA ILE A 410 29.97 21.52 -13.48
C ILE A 410 30.10 21.02 -12.04
N LYS A 411 29.07 21.23 -11.22
CA LYS A 411 29.04 20.67 -9.85
C LYS A 411 28.58 19.22 -9.89
N LEU A 412 29.24 18.38 -9.11
CA LEU A 412 28.80 17.01 -8.83
C LEU A 412 28.27 17.03 -7.40
N ASP A 413 26.97 16.80 -7.24
CA ASP A 413 26.33 16.68 -5.92
C ASP A 413 26.50 15.27 -5.33
#